data_AF-M2SDF6-F1
#
_entry.id   AF-M2SDF6-F1
#
_cell.length_a   1.000
_cell.length_b   1.000
_cell.length_c   1.000
_cell.angle_alpha   90.00
_cell.angle_beta   90.00
_cell.angle_gamma   90.00
#
_symmetry.space_group_name_H-M   'P 1'
#
loop_
_entity.id
_entity.type
_entity.pdbx_description
1 polymer ?
#
loop_
_entity_poly.entity_id
_entity_poly.type
_entity_poly.pdbx_seq_one_letter_code
_entity_poly.pdbx_strand_id
1 'polypeptide(L)'
;MSRRNSAMYTPHPLTAQFDSAKFMVGGGVAIFHLATGRVVLCSYEQHGHTVYFLPKGRRDAGEESGTGAEREGYEESGYRNRLLPLPTRHCQPQAHPRVHAPTHTAEPVLLQLMPLREYQYVVY
;
A
#
# COMPACT_ATOMS: atom_id res chain seq x y z
N MET A 1 -25.47 25.41 9.37
CA MET A 1 -24.97 24.18 10.04
C MET A 1 -25.18 23.01 9.09
N SER A 2 -24.15 22.61 8.36
CA SER A 2 -24.22 21.56 7.32
C SER A 2 -23.96 20.20 7.97
N ARG A 3 -24.88 19.24 7.77
CA ARG A 3 -24.75 17.86 8.27
C ARG A 3 -23.55 17.21 7.60
N ARG A 4 -22.55 16.78 8.37
CA ARG A 4 -21.51 15.87 7.88
C ARG A 4 -22.21 14.59 7.42
N ASN A 5 -22.03 14.23 6.16
CA ASN A 5 -22.41 12.93 5.62
C ASN A 5 -21.53 11.90 6.35
N SER A 6 -22.08 11.27 7.39
CA SER A 6 -21.46 10.13 8.07
C SER A 6 -21.27 9.03 7.03
N ALA A 7 -20.01 8.66 6.77
CA ALA A 7 -19.66 7.58 5.86
C ALA A 7 -20.48 6.33 6.22
N MET A 8 -21.08 5.71 5.20
CA MET A 8 -21.98 4.58 5.37
C MET A 8 -21.27 3.44 6.09
N TYR A 9 -21.60 3.23 7.36
CA TYR A 9 -21.44 1.94 8.01
C TYR A 9 -22.17 0.93 7.11
N THR A 10 -21.42 0.05 6.45
CA THR A 10 -21.99 -0.96 5.56
C THR A 10 -21.97 -2.28 6.31
N PRO A 11 -23.07 -2.67 7.01
CA PRO A 11 -23.10 -3.89 7.81
C PRO A 11 -23.03 -5.18 6.98
N HIS A 12 -23.15 -5.07 5.66
CA HIS A 12 -23.14 -6.19 4.72
C HIS A 12 -21.88 -6.13 3.84
N PRO A 13 -21.22 -7.27 3.58
CA PRO A 13 -20.10 -7.32 2.62
C PRO A 13 -20.50 -6.71 1.28
N LEU A 14 -19.71 -5.76 0.78
CA LEU A 14 -19.90 -5.20 -0.54
C LEU A 14 -19.31 -6.16 -1.58
N THR A 15 -20.17 -6.79 -2.37
CA THR A 15 -19.74 -7.49 -3.60
C THR A 15 -19.77 -6.48 -4.74
N ALA A 16 -18.59 -6.05 -5.19
CA ALA A 16 -18.45 -5.10 -6.30
C ALA A 16 -17.33 -5.55 -7.26
N GLN A 17 -17.48 -5.19 -8.53
CA GLN A 17 -16.43 -5.31 -9.53
C GLN A 17 -15.81 -3.94 -9.77
N PHE A 18 -14.49 -3.87 -9.66
CA PHE A 18 -13.73 -2.66 -9.94
C PHE A 18 -12.92 -2.89 -11.20
N ASP A 19 -13.10 -1.99 -12.18
CA ASP A 19 -12.32 -2.01 -13.40
C ASP A 19 -10.83 -1.80 -13.05
N SER A 20 -9.98 -2.67 -13.60
CA SER A 20 -8.52 -2.55 -13.53
C SER A 20 -8.01 -1.17 -13.97
N ALA A 21 -8.69 -0.50 -14.90
CA ALA A 21 -8.34 0.85 -15.35
C ALA A 21 -8.51 1.91 -14.26
N LYS A 22 -9.27 1.63 -13.20
CA LYS A 22 -9.46 2.49 -12.03
C LYS A 22 -8.54 2.12 -10.87
N PHE A 23 -7.75 1.06 -11.00
CA PHE A 23 -6.82 0.62 -9.97
C PHE A 23 -5.47 1.34 -10.13
N MET A 24 -5.04 2.01 -9.07
CA MET A 24 -3.75 2.66 -9.02
C MET A 24 -2.80 1.81 -8.19
N VAL A 25 -1.69 1.37 -8.80
CA VAL A 25 -0.63 0.66 -8.09
C VAL A 25 0.31 1.69 -7.47
N GLY A 26 0.49 1.61 -6.16
CA GLY A 26 1.46 2.41 -5.43
C GLY A 26 2.57 1.54 -4.83
N GLY A 27 3.70 2.17 -4.53
CA GLY A 27 4.84 1.57 -3.85
C GLY A 27 5.27 2.46 -2.68
N GLY A 28 5.88 1.85 -1.66
CA GLY A 28 6.38 2.59 -0.50
C GLY A 28 7.27 1.74 0.39
N VAL A 29 7.90 2.39 1.36
CA VAL A 29 8.88 1.77 2.25
C VAL A 29 8.63 2.09 3.71
N ALA A 30 8.92 1.12 4.56
CA ALA A 30 9.14 1.36 5.97
C ALA A 30 10.64 1.55 6.21
N ILE A 31 11.07 2.79 6.46
CA ILE A 31 12.48 3.12 6.65
C ILE A 31 12.82 3.00 8.14
N PHE A 32 13.69 2.05 8.47
CA PHE A 32 14.18 1.84 9.83
C PHE A 32 15.55 2.50 10.03
N HIS A 33 15.62 3.45 10.96
CA HIS A 33 16.89 3.98 11.43
C HIS A 33 17.47 3.05 12.51
N LEU A 34 18.29 2.09 12.08
CA LEU A 34 18.78 0.98 12.91
C LEU A 34 19.52 1.44 14.18
N ALA A 35 20.33 2.49 14.08
CA ALA A 35 21.13 2.97 15.21
C ALA A 35 20.27 3.48 16.38
N THR A 36 19.03 3.92 16.12
CA THR A 36 18.13 4.43 17.16
C THR A 36 16.85 3.62 17.31
N GLY A 37 16.67 2.54 16.53
CA GLY A 37 15.44 1.75 16.53
C GLY A 37 14.18 2.56 16.17
N ARG A 38 14.29 3.57 15.30
CA ARG A 38 13.17 4.44 14.91
C ARG A 38 12.67 4.13 13.51
N VAL A 39 11.42 4.48 13.23
CA VAL A 39 10.81 4.41 11.90
C VAL A 39 10.52 5.82 11.41
N VAL A 40 10.76 6.07 10.13
CA VAL A 40 10.41 7.33 9.48
C VAL A 40 8.93 7.33 9.10
N LEU A 41 8.22 8.39 9.49
CA LEU A 41 6.84 8.66 9.11
C LEU A 41 6.78 10.03 8.43
N CYS A 42 5.97 10.14 7.39
CA CYS A 42 5.55 11.41 6.83
C CYS A 42 4.27 11.87 7.54
N SER A 43 4.02 13.18 7.55
CA SER A 43 2.83 13.74 8.15
C SER A 43 2.27 14.91 7.36
N TYR A 44 0.95 15.07 7.38
CA TYR A 44 0.29 16.27 6.90
C TYR A 44 -0.85 16.67 7.85
N GLU A 45 -1.22 17.94 7.81
CA GLU A 45 -2.34 18.46 8.59
C GLU A 45 -3.66 18.32 7.83
N GLN A 46 -4.64 17.68 8.46
CA GLN A 46 -5.99 17.52 7.91
C GLN A 46 -7.03 17.94 8.95
N HIS A 47 -7.75 19.02 8.67
CA HIS A 47 -8.81 19.54 9.55
C HIS A 47 -8.37 19.77 11.01
N GLY A 48 -7.12 20.22 11.23
CA GLY A 48 -6.56 20.45 12.56
C GLY A 48 -6.06 19.19 13.28
N HIS A 49 -5.94 18.08 12.56
CA HIS A 49 -5.35 16.85 13.05
C HIS A 49 -4.14 16.47 12.19
N THR A 50 -3.02 16.14 12.84
CA THR A 50 -1.86 15.56 12.17
C THR A 50 -2.16 14.10 11.81
N VAL A 51 -2.07 13.79 10.52
CA VAL A 51 -2.17 12.42 10.01
C VAL A 51 -0.79 11.92 9.67
N TYR A 52 -0.43 10.75 10.18
CA TYR A 52 0.86 10.11 9.94
C TYR A 52 0.71 8.94 8.98
N PHE A 53 1.68 8.78 8.08
CA PHE A 53 1.69 7.71 7.09
C PHE A 53 3.12 7.30 6.74
N LEU A 54 3.26 6.10 6.17
CA LEU A 54 4.54 5.64 5.64
C LEU A 54 4.83 6.34 4.29
N PRO A 55 6.10 6.65 3.98
CA PRO A 55 6.49 7.15 2.66
C PRO A 55 6.01 6.21 1.55
N LYS A 56 5.14 6.71 0.69
CA LYS A 56 4.53 5.93 -0.40
C LYS A 56 3.90 6.82 -1.46
N GLY A 57 4.03 6.43 -2.72
CA GLY A 57 3.39 7.12 -3.83
C GLY A 57 3.08 6.20 -5.00
N ARG A 58 3.01 6.77 -6.20
CA ARG A 58 2.52 6.06 -7.39
C ARG A 58 3.67 5.28 -8.02
N ARG A 59 3.40 4.04 -8.40
CA ARG A 59 4.37 3.29 -9.20
C ARG A 59 4.21 3.68 -10.66
N ASP A 60 5.31 4.03 -11.31
CA ASP A 60 5.30 4.37 -12.73
C ASP A 60 5.11 3.13 -13.61
N ALA A 61 4.60 3.34 -14.82
CA ALA A 61 4.40 2.27 -15.77
C ALA A 61 5.75 1.65 -16.19
N GLY A 62 5.89 0.34 -16.00
CA GLY A 62 7.14 -0.38 -16.27
C GLY A 62 8.20 -0.28 -15.18
N GLU A 63 7.93 0.47 -14.10
CA GLU A 63 8.85 0.59 -12.96
C GLU A 63 8.85 -0.69 -12.11
N GLU A 64 10.05 -1.14 -11.74
CA GLU A 64 10.23 -2.23 -10.79
C GLU A 64 9.77 -1.78 -9.40
N SER A 65 8.95 -2.60 -8.73
CA SER A 65 8.26 -2.22 -7.50
C SER A 65 9.20 -1.79 -6.39
N GLY A 66 10.34 -2.47 -6.23
CA GLY A 66 11.33 -2.14 -5.22
C GLY A 66 12.01 -0.80 -5.48
N THR A 67 12.46 -0.57 -6.71
CA THR A 67 13.08 0.68 -7.16
C THR A 67 12.13 1.86 -7.00
N GLY A 68 10.87 1.69 -7.41
CA GLY A 68 9.84 2.71 -7.21
C GLY A 68 9.55 2.98 -5.74
N ALA A 69 9.51 1.95 -4.90
CA ALA A 69 9.34 2.12 -3.46
C ALA A 69 10.50 2.91 -2.82
N GLU A 70 11.75 2.66 -3.22
CA GLU A 70 12.92 3.41 -2.73
C GLU A 70 12.88 4.87 -3.16
N ARG A 71 12.52 5.13 -4.43
CA ARG A 71 12.33 6.48 -5.00
C ARG A 71 11.27 7.25 -4.22
N GLU A 72 10.07 6.68 -4.08
CA GLU A 72 8.97 7.27 -3.31
C GLU A 72 9.36 7.50 -1.85
N GLY A 73 10.11 6.57 -1.26
CA GLY A 73 10.66 6.71 0.08
C GLY A 73 11.52 7.95 0.26
N TYR A 74 12.37 8.24 -0.73
CA TYR A 74 13.23 9.41 -0.71
C TYR A 74 12.47 10.71 -1.04
N GLU A 75 11.57 10.69 -2.02
CA GLU A 75 10.79 11.86 -2.44
C GLU A 75 9.86 12.38 -1.34
N GLU A 76 9.17 11.48 -0.64
CA GLU A 76 8.21 11.83 0.43
C GLU A 76 8.88 12.16 1.76
N SER A 77 10.00 11.51 2.10
CA SER A 77 10.63 11.64 3.43
C SER A 77 11.95 12.41 3.47
N GLY A 78 12.63 12.55 2.33
CA GLY A 78 13.99 13.08 2.24
C GLY A 78 15.10 12.13 2.71
N TYR A 79 14.76 10.95 3.25
CA TYR A 79 15.74 9.99 3.75
C TYR A 79 16.16 8.99 2.68
N ARG A 80 17.48 8.86 2.48
CA ARG A 80 18.04 7.79 1.67
C ARG A 80 17.76 6.45 2.36
N ASN A 81 17.28 5.51 1.56
CA ASN A 81 16.90 4.19 2.00
C ASN A 81 17.39 3.15 1.00
N ARG A 82 17.37 1.89 1.41
CA ARG A 82 17.63 0.73 0.57
C ARG A 82 16.76 -0.41 1.05
N LEU A 83 16.27 -1.22 0.14
CA LEU A 83 15.55 -2.43 0.48
C LEU A 83 16.50 -3.41 1.15
N LEU A 84 16.07 -3.90 2.30
CA LEU A 84 16.72 -5.01 2.96
C LEU A 84 16.02 -6.30 2.53
N PRO A 85 16.76 -7.37 2.23
CA PRO A 85 16.13 -8.67 2.07
C PRO A 85 15.46 -9.01 3.40
N LEU A 86 14.13 -9.02 3.41
CA LEU A 86 13.37 -9.47 4.56
C LEU A 86 13.05 -10.95 4.34
N PRO A 87 13.78 -11.88 4.99
CA PRO A 87 13.45 -13.30 4.95
C PRO A 87 12.22 -13.60 5.83
N THR A 88 11.20 -12.74 5.78
CA THR A 88 9.91 -13.00 6.38
C THR A 88 9.15 -13.93 5.46
N ARG A 89 8.69 -15.06 6.00
CA ARG A 89 7.75 -15.92 5.28
C ARG A 89 6.54 -15.09 4.90
N HIS A 90 6.28 -14.97 3.61
CA HIS A 90 5.15 -14.25 3.04
C HIS A 90 4.40 -15.17 2.10
N CYS A 91 3.12 -14.89 1.89
CA CYS A 91 2.31 -15.54 0.86
C CYS A 91 2.37 -14.82 -0.49
N GLN A 92 3.31 -13.85 -0.64
CA GLN A 92 3.45 -13.08 -1.88
C GLN A 92 3.73 -14.00 -3.08
N PRO A 93 3.05 -13.82 -4.23
CA PRO A 93 3.30 -14.57 -5.44
C PRO A 93 4.77 -14.44 -5.88
N GLN A 94 5.30 -15.50 -6.49
CA GLN A 94 6.64 -15.46 -7.05
C GLN A 94 6.76 -14.33 -8.08
N ALA A 95 7.85 -13.55 -7.99
CA ALA A 95 8.17 -12.51 -8.96
C ALA A 95 8.39 -13.13 -10.36
N HIS A 96 8.08 -12.37 -11.42
CA HIS A 96 8.38 -12.79 -12.78
C HIS A 96 9.91 -12.72 -13.03
N PRO A 97 10.53 -13.71 -13.71
CA PRO A 97 9.92 -14.88 -14.31
C PRO A 97 9.57 -15.94 -13.27
N ARG A 98 8.32 -16.40 -13.30
CA ARG A 98 7.86 -17.48 -12.41
C ARG A 98 8.35 -18.80 -12.97
N VAL A 99 9.52 -19.24 -12.52
CA VAL A 99 10.19 -20.47 -13.01
C VAL A 99 9.30 -21.72 -12.89
N HIS A 100 8.34 -21.71 -11.95
CA HIS A 100 7.48 -22.86 -11.67
C HIS A 100 5.97 -22.58 -11.80
N ALA A 101 5.55 -21.39 -12.24
CA ALA A 101 4.12 -21.06 -12.37
C ALA A 101 3.71 -20.88 -13.83
N PRO A 102 2.50 -21.33 -14.23
CA PRO A 102 1.97 -21.11 -15.57
C PRO A 102 1.92 -19.62 -15.98
N THR A 103 2.06 -19.34 -17.27
CA THR A 103 2.15 -17.98 -17.86
C THR A 103 0.94 -17.08 -17.56
N HIS A 104 -0.22 -17.67 -17.23
CA HIS A 104 -1.49 -16.97 -17.00
C HIS A 104 -2.05 -17.16 -15.58
N THR A 105 -1.21 -17.11 -14.54
CA THR A 105 -1.67 -17.02 -13.14
C THR A 105 -1.83 -15.57 -12.68
N ALA A 106 -2.53 -14.75 -13.45
CA ALA A 106 -3.19 -13.58 -12.88
C ALA A 106 -4.59 -14.07 -12.48
N GLU A 107 -4.66 -14.79 -11.36
CA GLU A 107 -5.95 -15.25 -10.86
C GLU A 107 -6.80 -14.03 -10.49
N PRO A 108 -8.10 -14.02 -10.81
CA PRO A 108 -9.00 -12.97 -10.35
C PRO A 108 -8.92 -12.92 -8.83
N VAL A 109 -8.42 -11.80 -8.29
CA VAL A 109 -8.33 -11.61 -6.85
C VAL A 109 -9.72 -11.21 -6.36
N LEU A 110 -10.42 -12.11 -5.67
CA LEU A 110 -11.62 -11.74 -4.94
C LEU A 110 -11.19 -10.93 -3.72
N LEU A 111 -11.42 -9.62 -3.77
CA LEU A 111 -11.11 -8.72 -2.67
C LEU A 111 -12.34 -8.63 -1.75
N GLN A 112 -12.24 -9.23 -0.56
CA GLN A 112 -13.24 -9.05 0.49
C GLN A 112 -12.76 -7.97 1.47
N LEU A 113 -13.39 -6.80 1.40
CA LEU A 113 -13.14 -5.69 2.31
C LEU A 113 -13.80 -6.00 3.66
N MET A 114 -13.00 -6.18 4.72
CA MET A 114 -13.55 -6.32 6.07
C MET A 114 -13.87 -4.94 6.66
N PRO A 115 -15.11 -4.67 7.06
CA PRO A 115 -15.46 -3.43 7.74
C PRO A 115 -14.89 -3.45 9.16
N LEU A 116 -13.79 -2.73 9.40
CA LEU A 116 -13.19 -2.63 10.72
C LEU A 116 -13.56 -1.32 11.46
N ARG A 117 -14.04 -0.27 10.74
CA ARG A 117 -14.59 1.04 11.21
C ARG A 117 -14.89 1.94 9.98
N GLU A 118 -14.53 3.23 9.99
CA GLU A 118 -14.60 4.14 8.82
C GLU A 118 -13.58 3.82 7.71
N TYR A 119 -12.61 2.94 7.99
CA TYR A 119 -11.57 2.54 7.06
C TYR A 119 -11.72 1.08 6.66
N GLN A 120 -11.41 0.80 5.40
CA GLN A 120 -11.36 -0.55 4.86
C GLN A 120 -9.90 -0.88 4.56
N TYR A 121 -9.43 -2.02 5.07
CA TYR A 121 -8.08 -2.50 4.82
C TYR A 121 -8.12 -3.63 3.81
N VAL A 122 -7.15 -3.63 2.90
CA VAL A 122 -6.83 -4.79 2.07
C VAL A 122 -5.69 -5.51 2.77
N VAL A 123 -5.93 -6.76 3.16
CA VAL A 123 -4.88 -7.66 3.65
C VAL A 123 -4.66 -8.68 2.54
N TYR A 124 -3.44 -8.69 1.99
CA TYR A 124 -2.97 -9.67 1.01
C TYR A 124 -1.70 -10.33 1.53
#